data_AF-A0A952ALS0-F1
#
_entry.id   AF-A0A952ALS0-F1
#
_cell.length_a   1.000
_cell.length_b   1.000
_cell.length_c   1.000
_cell.angle_alpha   90.00
_cell.angle_beta   90.00
_cell.angle_gamma   90.00
#
_symmetry.space_group_name_H-M   'P 1'
#
loop_
_entity.id
_entity.type
_entity.pdbx_description
1 polymer ?
#
loop_
_entity_poly.entity_id
_entity_poly.type
_entity_poly.pdbx_seq_one_letter_code
_entity_poly.pdbx_strand_id
1 'polypeptide(L)'
;MPSSQAITSTTQEFLDIHDITDNLLLLKSGGAALIVQVTAMNFGLLAEEEQDAIIYGYAGLLNSLNYSIQIVIRSQTKDVTSYLNLLRQKEEEALSSARKEQIRQYREFVADLVQERNVLDKKFYVVIPASGIELGIVQAQSILPGIKNPDISSFDRSIIIERANNLLEPKRDHIMAQFARIGMFSRQLMTQEIIQLFYTAYNPEASDGQKMTDSRQYTSTAVEGNLEEKIFGSNRSQQPTNMIPMPEQAVQEMNASAAGVTTDYLATGEVAQDQSLDQQFVDPTTQQTMEQQQP
;
A
#
# COMPACT_ATOMS: atom_id res chain seq x y z
N MET A 1 11.34 -36.18 -28.65
CA MET A 1 10.38 -35.11 -28.33
C MET A 1 11.17 -33.94 -27.78
N PRO A 2 11.12 -32.75 -28.38
CA PRO A 2 11.76 -31.60 -27.77
C PRO A 2 10.96 -31.24 -26.51
N SER A 3 11.63 -31.24 -25.37
CA SER A 3 11.11 -30.75 -24.10
C SER A 3 10.76 -29.27 -24.26
N SER A 4 9.50 -28.93 -23.99
CA SER A 4 9.05 -27.54 -23.88
C SER A 4 9.82 -26.87 -22.73
N GLN A 5 10.93 -26.21 -23.03
CA GLN A 5 11.60 -25.34 -22.07
C GLN A 5 10.67 -24.16 -21.86
N ALA A 6 10.05 -24.10 -20.68
CA ALA A 6 9.33 -22.93 -20.23
C ALA A 6 10.27 -21.73 -20.38
N ILE A 7 9.82 -20.69 -21.08
CA ILE A 7 10.59 -19.47 -21.26
C ILE A 7 10.70 -18.80 -19.90
N THR A 8 11.80 -19.05 -19.18
CA THR A 8 12.11 -18.36 -17.94
C THR A 8 12.53 -16.94 -18.30
N SER A 9 11.63 -15.96 -18.13
CA SER A 9 11.97 -14.54 -18.26
C SER A 9 13.01 -14.17 -17.20
N THR A 10 14.00 -13.37 -17.56
CA THR A 10 15.14 -12.95 -16.71
C THR A 10 14.73 -12.30 -15.38
N THR A 11 13.51 -11.73 -15.31
CA THR A 11 12.95 -11.17 -14.08
C THR A 11 12.51 -12.25 -13.07
N GLN A 12 12.05 -13.42 -13.51
CA GLN A 12 11.67 -14.52 -12.62
C GLN A 12 12.88 -15.20 -11.97
N GLU A 13 14.07 -15.06 -12.56
CA GLU A 13 15.31 -15.59 -11.99
C GLU A 13 15.69 -14.87 -10.68
N PHE A 14 15.37 -13.58 -10.57
CA PHE A 14 15.66 -12.74 -9.40
C PHE A 14 14.65 -12.86 -8.26
N LEU A 15 13.49 -13.50 -8.49
CA LEU A 15 12.50 -13.72 -7.44
C LEU A 15 12.82 -14.98 -6.64
N ASP A 16 12.91 -14.90 -5.31
CA ASP A 16 13.10 -16.07 -4.45
C ASP A 16 11.85 -16.97 -4.35
N ILE A 17 10.80 -16.63 -5.08
CA ILE A 17 9.53 -17.35 -5.13
C ILE A 17 9.65 -18.47 -6.17
N HIS A 18 9.47 -19.71 -5.73
CA HIS A 18 9.34 -20.85 -6.62
C HIS A 18 7.92 -20.95 -7.16
N ASP A 19 6.92 -20.81 -6.30
CA ASP A 19 5.51 -20.98 -6.66
C ASP A 19 4.56 -20.43 -5.58
N ILE A 20 3.30 -20.17 -5.96
CA ILE A 20 2.22 -19.80 -5.03
C ILE A 20 1.05 -20.75 -5.30
N THR A 21 0.80 -21.69 -4.39
CA THR A 21 -0.25 -22.72 -4.52
C THR A 21 -0.83 -23.00 -3.14
N ASP A 22 -2.12 -23.35 -3.08
CA ASP A 22 -2.82 -23.74 -1.84
C ASP A 22 -2.68 -22.72 -0.70
N ASN A 23 -2.75 -21.42 -1.05
CA ASN A 23 -2.63 -20.32 -0.10
C ASN A 23 -1.27 -20.25 0.64
N LEU A 24 -0.26 -20.90 0.07
CA LEU A 24 1.12 -20.92 0.54
C LEU A 24 2.06 -20.30 -0.49
N LEU A 25 3.10 -19.66 0.01
CA LEU A 25 4.24 -19.18 -0.75
C LEU A 25 5.37 -20.22 -0.68
N LEU A 26 5.74 -20.83 -1.79
CA LEU A 26 6.87 -21.76 -1.86
C LEU A 26 8.12 -21.01 -2.34
N LEU A 27 9.22 -21.13 -1.60
CA LEU A 27 10.48 -20.44 -1.86
C LEU A 27 11.46 -21.33 -2.61
N LYS A 28 12.33 -20.74 -3.44
CA LYS A 28 13.43 -21.42 -4.15
C LYS A 28 14.51 -22.00 -3.22
N SER A 29 14.44 -21.73 -1.91
CA SER A 29 15.30 -22.31 -0.87
C SER A 29 14.75 -23.61 -0.25
N GLY A 30 13.50 -23.98 -0.55
CA GLY A 30 12.84 -25.21 -0.08
C GLY A 30 11.93 -24.94 1.10
N GLY A 31 11.87 -23.68 1.55
CA GLY A 31 10.91 -23.24 2.55
C GLY A 31 9.53 -22.96 1.97
N ALA A 32 8.57 -22.86 2.88
CA ALA A 32 7.23 -22.37 2.59
C ALA A 32 6.90 -21.22 3.55
N ALA A 33 5.95 -20.38 3.19
CA ALA A 33 5.45 -19.34 4.08
C ALA A 33 3.93 -19.19 3.95
N LEU A 34 3.29 -18.93 5.08
CA LEU A 34 1.87 -18.60 5.17
C LEU A 34 1.73 -17.12 5.51
N ILE A 35 0.84 -16.41 4.81
CA ILE A 35 0.63 -14.97 5.00
C ILE A 35 -0.75 -14.73 5.61
N VAL A 36 -0.77 -14.04 6.74
CA VAL A 36 -1.99 -13.61 7.44
C VAL A 36 -2.10 -12.09 7.31
N GLN A 37 -3.22 -11.59 6.82
CA GLN A 37 -3.55 -10.17 6.89
C GLN A 37 -4.25 -9.86 8.22
N VAL A 38 -3.86 -8.76 8.85
CA VAL A 38 -4.39 -8.31 10.14
C VAL A 38 -4.97 -6.90 10.00
N THR A 39 -6.11 -6.65 10.66
CA THR A 39 -6.70 -5.31 10.72
C THR A 39 -5.99 -4.44 11.75
N ALA A 40 -5.86 -3.14 11.47
CA ALA A 40 -5.44 -2.18 12.48
C ALA A 40 -6.62 -1.76 13.38
N MET A 41 -6.28 -1.22 14.54
CA MET A 41 -7.22 -0.57 15.47
C MET A 41 -6.72 0.80 15.89
N ASN A 42 -7.64 1.70 16.23
CA ASN A 42 -7.33 3.04 16.73
C ASN A 42 -7.04 3.00 18.23
N PHE A 43 -5.89 2.44 18.60
CA PHE A 43 -5.50 2.21 19.99
C PHE A 43 -5.63 3.46 20.88
N GLY A 44 -5.16 4.62 20.40
CA GLY A 44 -5.18 5.86 21.18
C GLY A 44 -6.55 6.50 21.40
N LEU A 45 -7.62 5.98 20.77
CA LEU A 45 -9.00 6.44 21.00
C LEU A 45 -9.75 5.57 22.02
N LEU A 46 -9.13 4.47 22.48
CA LEU A 46 -9.73 3.57 23.47
C LEU A 46 -9.59 4.14 24.88
N ALA A 47 -10.42 3.66 25.81
CA ALA A 47 -10.28 3.99 27.23
C ALA A 47 -8.99 3.39 27.81
N GLU A 48 -8.44 3.99 28.86
CA GLU A 48 -7.17 3.55 29.48
C GLU A 48 -7.22 2.08 29.91
N GLU A 49 -8.33 1.64 30.50
CA GLU A 49 -8.53 0.23 30.88
C GLU A 49 -8.51 -0.74 29.68
N GLU A 50 -9.06 -0.32 28.53
CA GLU A 50 -9.03 -1.11 27.30
C GLU A 50 -7.62 -1.14 26.69
N GLN A 51 -6.92 0.01 26.73
CA GLN A 51 -5.54 0.12 26.28
C GLN A 51 -4.63 -0.84 27.09
N ASP A 52 -4.76 -0.84 28.41
CA ASP A 52 -4.03 -1.74 29.30
C ASP A 52 -4.34 -3.22 28.99
N ALA A 53 -5.61 -3.57 28.83
CA ALA A 53 -6.01 -4.93 28.47
C ALA A 53 -5.36 -5.40 27.15
N ILE A 54 -5.31 -4.51 26.15
CA ILE A 54 -4.64 -4.77 24.87
C ILE A 54 -3.13 -4.91 25.05
N ILE A 55 -2.49 -4.06 25.87
CA ILE A 55 -1.05 -4.16 26.16
C ILE A 55 -0.72 -5.51 26.80
N TYR A 56 -1.49 -5.94 27.81
CA TYR A 56 -1.29 -7.23 28.46
C TYR A 56 -1.54 -8.40 27.49
N GLY A 57 -2.57 -8.29 26.64
CA GLY A 57 -2.83 -9.29 25.60
C GLY A 57 -1.69 -9.35 24.56
N TYR A 58 -1.13 -8.21 24.18
CA TYR A 58 0.00 -8.12 23.25
C TYR A 58 1.28 -8.71 23.85
N ALA A 59 1.56 -8.44 25.13
CA ALA A 59 2.62 -9.12 25.86
C ALA A 59 2.41 -10.64 25.91
N GLY A 60 1.16 -11.08 26.10
CA GLY A 60 0.79 -12.50 26.01
C GLY A 60 1.09 -13.12 24.64
N LEU A 61 0.73 -12.42 23.55
CA LEU A 61 1.08 -12.82 22.19
C LEU A 61 2.60 -13.00 22.06
N LEU A 62 3.40 -11.99 22.41
CA LEU A 62 4.86 -12.05 22.27
C LEU A 62 5.47 -13.22 23.06
N ASN A 63 5.01 -13.44 24.30
CA ASN A 63 5.50 -14.53 25.15
C ASN A 63 5.06 -15.92 24.65
N SER A 64 4.00 -16.00 23.85
CA SER A 64 3.49 -17.25 23.29
C SER A 64 4.21 -17.69 21.99
N LEU A 65 5.00 -16.80 21.37
CA LEU A 65 5.71 -17.10 20.13
C LEU A 65 6.89 -18.03 20.39
N ASN A 66 6.80 -19.26 19.90
CA ASN A 66 7.90 -20.23 19.87
C ASN A 66 8.41 -20.52 18.45
N TYR A 67 8.00 -19.71 17.47
CA TYR A 67 8.44 -19.75 16.08
C TYR A 67 8.67 -18.33 15.56
N SER A 68 9.42 -18.22 14.47
CA SER A 68 9.67 -16.93 13.82
C SER A 68 8.41 -16.42 13.11
N ILE A 69 8.19 -15.12 13.19
CA ILE A 69 7.22 -14.39 12.38
C ILE A 69 7.90 -13.19 11.75
N GLN A 70 7.37 -12.73 10.62
CA GLN A 70 7.79 -11.50 9.97
C GLN A 70 6.59 -10.58 9.83
N ILE A 71 6.73 -9.35 10.29
CA ILE A 71 5.68 -8.32 10.15
C ILE A 71 6.04 -7.47 8.93
N VAL A 72 5.10 -7.36 8.00
CA VAL A 72 5.23 -6.56 6.79
C VAL A 72 4.10 -5.53 6.76
N ILE A 73 4.48 -4.25 6.68
CA ILE A 73 3.54 -3.14 6.57
C ILE A 73 3.68 -2.55 5.17
N ARG A 74 2.58 -2.50 4.43
CA ARG A 74 2.53 -1.93 3.08
C ARG A 74 1.61 -0.72 3.09
N SER A 75 2.10 0.40 2.56
CA SER A 75 1.26 1.58 2.31
C SER A 75 1.04 1.67 0.81
N GLN A 76 -0.20 1.90 0.39
CA GLN A 76 -0.58 2.09 -1.00
C GLN A 76 -1.53 3.28 -1.11
N THR A 77 -1.59 3.93 -2.26
CA THR A 77 -2.57 4.98 -2.53
C THR A 77 -3.98 4.39 -2.40
N LYS A 78 -4.88 5.12 -1.73
CA LYS A 78 -6.23 4.66 -1.50
C LYS A 78 -7.04 4.77 -2.78
N ASP A 79 -7.41 3.63 -3.37
CA ASP A 79 -8.36 3.62 -4.49
C ASP A 79 -9.76 4.03 -4.01
N VAL A 80 -10.19 5.22 -4.43
CA VAL A 80 -11.53 5.76 -4.16
C VAL A 80 -12.48 5.63 -5.35
N THR A 81 -12.08 4.96 -6.43
CA THR A 81 -12.88 4.98 -7.67
C THR A 81 -14.26 4.38 -7.48
N SER A 82 -14.40 3.30 -6.70
CA SER A 82 -15.71 2.71 -6.40
C SER A 82 -16.62 3.74 -5.72
N TYR A 83 -16.07 4.52 -4.80
CA TYR A 83 -16.80 5.59 -4.13
C TYR A 83 -17.14 6.74 -5.07
N LEU A 84 -16.20 7.18 -5.92
CA LEU A 84 -16.48 8.22 -6.93
C LEU A 84 -17.55 7.78 -7.94
N ASN A 85 -17.56 6.49 -8.32
CA ASN A 85 -18.60 5.92 -9.18
C ASN A 85 -19.95 5.85 -8.48
N LEU A 86 -19.97 5.49 -7.19
CA LEU A 86 -21.19 5.55 -6.38
C LEU A 86 -21.75 6.98 -6.33
N LEU A 87 -20.90 7.98 -6.11
CA LEU A 87 -21.32 9.38 -6.12
C LEU A 87 -21.87 9.80 -7.49
N ARG A 88 -21.23 9.38 -8.59
CA ARG A 88 -21.72 9.63 -9.94
C ARG A 88 -23.12 9.02 -10.16
N GLN A 89 -23.33 7.78 -9.73
CA GLN A 89 -24.66 7.15 -9.81
C GLN A 89 -25.70 7.92 -8.99
N LYS A 90 -25.34 8.38 -7.78
CA LYS A 90 -26.24 9.18 -6.94
C LYS A 90 -26.54 10.56 -7.52
N GLU A 91 -25.60 11.15 -8.25
CA GLU A 91 -25.79 12.38 -9.03
C GLU A 91 -26.86 12.17 -10.12
N GLU A 92 -26.81 11.06 -10.84
CA GLU A 92 -27.78 10.73 -11.89
C GLU A 92 -29.20 10.49 -11.33
N GLU A 93 -29.30 9.80 -10.19
CA GLU A 93 -30.56 9.49 -9.49
C GLU A 93 -31.23 10.72 -8.83
N ALA A 94 -30.50 11.82 -8.62
CA ALA A 94 -31.03 12.97 -7.89
C ALA A 94 -32.14 13.71 -8.67
N LEU A 95 -33.26 13.98 -7.98
CA LEU A 95 -34.47 14.55 -8.61
C LEU A 95 -34.38 16.05 -8.91
N SER A 96 -33.55 16.80 -8.17
CA SER A 96 -33.43 18.26 -8.33
C SER A 96 -32.04 18.66 -8.82
N SER A 97 -31.97 19.67 -9.68
CA SER A 97 -30.72 20.25 -10.19
C SER A 97 -29.78 20.70 -9.07
N ALA A 98 -30.33 21.32 -8.02
CA ALA A 98 -29.56 21.75 -6.85
C ALA A 98 -28.87 20.57 -6.12
N ARG A 99 -29.52 19.40 -6.03
CA ARG A 99 -28.91 18.20 -5.42
C ARG A 99 -27.84 17.60 -6.33
N LYS A 100 -28.06 17.60 -7.65
CA LYS A 100 -27.03 17.17 -8.62
C LYS A 100 -25.77 18.01 -8.46
N GLU A 101 -25.93 19.33 -8.42
CA GLU A 101 -24.82 20.27 -8.20
C GLU A 101 -24.05 19.96 -6.92
N GLN A 102 -24.74 19.78 -5.79
CA GLN A 102 -24.08 19.47 -4.51
C GLN A 102 -23.31 18.14 -4.54
N ILE A 103 -23.90 17.09 -5.13
CA ILE A 103 -23.22 15.79 -5.24
C ILE A 103 -21.99 15.91 -6.13
N ARG A 104 -22.08 16.65 -7.23
CA ARG A 104 -20.94 16.87 -8.13
C ARG A 104 -19.80 17.60 -7.43
N GLN A 105 -20.10 18.71 -6.75
CA GLN A 105 -19.10 19.48 -6.00
C GLN A 105 -18.44 18.63 -4.92
N TYR A 106 -19.21 17.82 -4.21
CA TYR A 106 -18.66 16.89 -3.22
C TYR A 106 -17.79 15.80 -3.86
N ARG A 107 -18.21 15.25 -5.00
CA ARG A 107 -17.43 14.25 -5.76
C ARG A 107 -16.09 14.83 -6.24
N GLU A 108 -16.09 16.06 -6.74
CA GLU A 108 -14.89 16.81 -7.16
C GLU A 108 -13.97 17.07 -5.96
N PHE A 109 -14.51 17.61 -4.86
CA PHE A 109 -13.77 17.81 -3.63
C PHE A 109 -13.10 16.52 -3.12
N VAL A 110 -13.80 15.38 -3.13
CA VAL A 110 -13.21 14.10 -2.70
C VAL A 110 -12.12 13.63 -3.66
N ALA A 111 -12.29 13.80 -4.97
CA ALA A 111 -11.28 13.44 -5.95
C ALA A 111 -10.00 14.28 -5.76
N ASP A 112 -10.16 15.60 -5.62
CA ASP A 112 -9.06 16.54 -5.39
C ASP A 112 -8.37 16.24 -4.05
N LEU A 113 -9.13 16.00 -2.98
CA LEU A 113 -8.57 15.67 -1.66
C LEU A 113 -7.70 14.42 -1.71
N VAL A 114 -8.13 13.39 -2.43
CA VAL A 114 -7.38 12.12 -2.53
C VAL A 114 -6.11 12.31 -3.35
N GLN A 115 -6.16 13.08 -4.43
CA GLN A 115 -5.03 13.39 -5.29
C GLN A 115 -4.01 14.31 -4.60
N GLU A 116 -4.45 15.37 -3.94
CA GLU A 116 -3.59 16.35 -3.28
C GLU A 116 -2.96 15.81 -1.99
N ARG A 117 -3.71 15.03 -1.20
CA ARG A 117 -3.25 14.54 0.09
C ARG A 117 -2.57 13.18 0.03
N ASN A 118 -2.45 12.57 -1.16
CA ASN A 118 -1.89 11.22 -1.35
C ASN A 118 -2.43 10.26 -0.29
N VAL A 119 -3.77 10.20 -0.13
CA VAL A 119 -4.38 9.45 0.97
C VAL A 119 -3.91 7.99 0.90
N LEU A 120 -3.18 7.56 1.92
CA LEU A 120 -2.60 6.21 1.98
C LEU A 120 -3.53 5.26 2.73
N ASP A 121 -3.63 4.03 2.23
CA ASP A 121 -4.18 2.89 2.92
C ASP A 121 -3.03 1.97 3.38
N LYS A 122 -3.02 1.61 4.66
CA LYS A 122 -1.99 0.74 5.26
C LYS A 122 -2.54 -0.66 5.44
N LYS A 123 -1.86 -1.65 4.85
CA LYS A 123 -2.12 -3.08 5.04
C LYS A 123 -1.03 -3.69 5.92
N PHE A 124 -1.45 -4.51 6.86
CA PHE A 124 -0.58 -5.19 7.82
C PHE A 124 -0.64 -6.69 7.54
N TYR A 125 0.53 -7.28 7.35
CA TYR A 125 0.70 -8.70 7.09
C TYR A 125 1.64 -9.31 8.12
N VAL A 126 1.32 -10.52 8.53
CA VAL A 126 2.15 -11.37 9.38
C VAL A 126 2.45 -12.63 8.60
N VAL A 127 3.72 -12.82 8.31
CA VAL A 127 4.24 -13.96 7.56
C VAL A 127 4.82 -14.96 8.53
N ILE A 128 4.41 -16.22 8.40
CA ILE A 128 4.89 -17.34 9.20
C ILE A 128 5.74 -18.22 8.28
N PRO A 129 7.07 -18.12 8.32
CA PRO A 129 7.95 -18.96 7.52
C PRO A 129 8.10 -20.36 8.12
N ALA A 130 8.28 -21.34 7.24
CA ALA A 130 8.79 -22.67 7.52
C ALA A 130 10.02 -22.90 6.65
N SER A 131 11.17 -23.12 7.28
CA SER A 131 12.40 -23.45 6.57
C SER A 131 12.31 -24.83 5.91
N GLY A 132 13.08 -25.04 4.84
CA GLY A 132 13.15 -26.36 4.21
C GLY A 132 13.65 -27.48 5.15
N ILE A 133 14.36 -27.11 6.21
CA ILE A 133 14.81 -28.04 7.27
C ILE A 133 13.63 -28.45 8.15
N GLU A 134 12.81 -27.50 8.60
CA GLU A 134 11.59 -27.79 9.38
C GLU A 134 10.59 -28.65 8.59
N LEU A 135 10.55 -28.46 7.26
CA LEU A 135 9.74 -29.28 6.36
C LEU A 135 10.39 -30.64 6.02
N GLY A 136 11.61 -30.90 6.48
CA GLY A 136 12.35 -32.14 6.18
C GLY A 136 12.64 -32.34 4.68
N ILE A 137 12.69 -31.25 3.92
CA ILE A 137 13.02 -31.22 2.48
C ILE A 137 14.53 -31.04 2.31
N VAL A 138 15.13 -30.22 3.17
CA VAL A 138 16.56 -29.90 3.15
C VAL A 138 17.27 -30.64 4.28
N GLN A 139 18.35 -31.35 3.93
CA GLN A 139 19.20 -32.02 4.92
C GLN A 139 20.11 -30.98 5.60
N ALA A 140 20.30 -31.08 6.92
CA ALA A 140 21.12 -30.13 7.68
C ALA A 140 22.57 -30.01 7.17
N GLN A 141 23.09 -31.05 6.50
CA GLN A 141 24.42 -31.06 5.88
C GLN A 141 24.52 -30.15 4.64
N SER A 142 23.39 -29.80 4.01
CA SER A 142 23.33 -28.97 2.79
C SER A 142 23.53 -27.47 3.03
N ILE A 143 23.72 -27.05 4.29
CA ILE A 143 23.87 -25.65 4.73
C ILE A 143 25.37 -25.28 4.91
N LEU A 144 26.28 -26.23 4.67
CA LEU A 144 27.72 -25.98 4.73
C LEU A 144 28.17 -25.09 3.55
N PRO A 145 28.99 -24.06 3.79
CA PRO A 145 29.49 -23.20 2.72
C PRO A 145 30.28 -24.01 1.70
N GLY A 146 29.83 -24.01 0.44
CA GLY A 146 30.43 -24.74 -0.69
C GLY A 146 29.62 -25.93 -1.21
N ILE A 147 28.53 -26.32 -0.55
CA ILE A 147 27.59 -27.34 -1.05
C ILE A 147 26.45 -26.63 -1.79
N LYS A 148 26.12 -27.08 -3.00
CA LYS A 148 25.03 -26.49 -3.81
C LYS A 148 23.70 -26.59 -3.05
N ASN A 149 22.92 -25.50 -3.07
CA ASN A 149 21.57 -25.48 -2.52
C ASN A 149 20.74 -26.63 -3.12
N PRO A 150 19.90 -27.29 -2.30
CA PRO A 150 19.07 -28.40 -2.76
C PRO A 150 18.10 -27.92 -3.84
N ASP A 151 17.98 -28.70 -4.92
CA ASP A 151 17.06 -28.43 -6.01
C ASP A 151 15.67 -28.94 -5.65
N ILE A 152 14.77 -28.00 -5.35
CA ILE A 152 13.39 -28.27 -4.94
C ILE A 152 12.58 -28.88 -6.08
N SER A 153 13.00 -28.67 -7.34
CA SER A 153 12.31 -29.24 -8.50
C SER A 153 12.32 -30.77 -8.52
N SER A 154 13.16 -31.39 -7.68
CA SER A 154 13.24 -32.84 -7.47
C SER A 154 12.19 -33.40 -6.51
N PHE A 155 11.56 -32.56 -5.69
CA PHE A 155 10.54 -32.98 -4.72
C PHE A 155 9.14 -32.83 -5.31
N ASP A 156 8.27 -33.81 -5.02
CA ASP A 156 6.86 -33.69 -5.36
C ASP A 156 6.26 -32.52 -4.59
N ARG A 157 5.73 -31.54 -5.33
CA ARG A 157 5.07 -30.34 -4.80
C ARG A 157 4.00 -30.70 -3.77
N SER A 158 3.26 -31.79 -3.99
CA SER A 158 2.20 -32.23 -3.08
C SER A 158 2.74 -32.55 -1.67
N ILE A 159 3.92 -33.17 -1.59
CA ILE A 159 4.57 -33.51 -0.30
C ILE A 159 4.99 -32.25 0.45
N ILE A 160 5.52 -31.26 -0.27
CA ILE A 160 5.92 -29.97 0.32
C ILE A 160 4.70 -29.27 0.92
N ILE A 161 3.61 -29.20 0.15
CA ILE A 161 2.35 -28.57 0.58
C ILE A 161 1.77 -29.30 1.79
N GLU A 162 1.71 -30.63 1.77
CA GLU A 162 1.19 -31.43 2.89
C GLU A 162 1.99 -31.16 4.18
N ARG A 163 3.32 -31.20 4.10
CA ARG A 163 4.19 -30.92 5.25
C ARG A 163 4.09 -29.48 5.72
N ALA A 164 3.99 -28.54 4.78
CA ALA A 164 3.83 -27.12 5.08
C ALA A 164 2.51 -26.86 5.79
N ASN A 165 1.39 -27.43 5.33
CA ASN A 165 0.10 -27.33 5.99
C ASN A 165 0.15 -27.92 7.41
N ASN A 166 0.65 -29.15 7.56
CA ASN A 166 0.78 -29.79 8.87
C ASN A 166 1.60 -28.97 9.89
N LEU A 167 2.60 -28.22 9.42
CA LEU A 167 3.45 -27.39 10.26
C LEU A 167 2.90 -25.97 10.48
N LEU A 168 2.33 -25.34 9.44
CA LEU A 168 1.97 -23.92 9.43
C LEU A 168 0.53 -23.68 9.91
N GLU A 169 -0.40 -24.62 9.72
CA GLU A 169 -1.79 -24.43 10.17
C GLU A 169 -1.92 -24.26 11.68
N PRO A 170 -1.27 -25.07 12.54
CA PRO A 170 -1.32 -24.84 13.98
C PRO A 170 -0.70 -23.48 14.38
N LYS A 171 0.35 -23.05 13.66
CA LYS A 171 0.99 -21.75 13.89
C LYS A 171 0.05 -20.60 13.48
N ARG A 172 -0.63 -20.72 12.32
CA ARG A 172 -1.66 -19.79 11.85
C ARG A 172 -2.76 -19.64 12.90
N ASP A 173 -3.35 -20.76 13.33
CA ASP A 173 -4.49 -20.75 14.25
C ASP A 173 -4.09 -20.15 15.60
N HIS A 174 -2.88 -20.45 16.07
CA HIS A 174 -2.33 -19.80 17.25
C HIS A 174 -2.22 -18.27 17.07
N ILE A 175 -1.57 -17.77 16.01
CA ILE A 175 -1.46 -16.34 15.73
C ILE A 175 -2.83 -15.67 15.63
N MET A 176 -3.76 -16.28 14.89
CA MET A 176 -5.10 -15.73 14.69
C MET A 176 -5.88 -15.65 16.01
N ALA A 177 -5.76 -16.66 16.87
CA ALA A 177 -6.37 -16.64 18.20
C ALA A 177 -5.76 -15.55 19.09
N GLN A 178 -4.44 -15.35 19.04
CA GLN A 178 -3.78 -14.28 19.81
C GLN A 178 -4.18 -12.89 19.32
N PHE A 179 -4.31 -12.67 18.01
CA PHE A 179 -4.82 -11.40 17.48
C PHE A 179 -6.27 -11.13 17.86
N ALA A 180 -7.12 -12.16 17.82
CA ALA A 180 -8.52 -12.03 18.24
C ALA A 180 -8.64 -11.61 19.72
N ARG A 181 -7.75 -12.10 20.60
CA ARG A 181 -7.75 -11.71 22.04
C ARG A 181 -7.50 -10.22 22.25
N ILE A 182 -6.72 -9.60 21.38
CA ILE A 182 -6.45 -8.15 21.42
C ILE A 182 -7.36 -7.37 20.49
N GLY A 183 -8.51 -7.94 20.08
CA GLY A 183 -9.52 -7.24 19.28
C GLY A 183 -9.13 -6.98 17.83
N MET A 184 -8.08 -7.64 17.31
CA MET A 184 -7.70 -7.54 15.91
C MET A 184 -8.24 -8.72 15.11
N PHE A 185 -8.87 -8.43 13.97
CA PHE A 185 -9.29 -9.45 13.03
C PHE A 185 -8.14 -9.84 12.13
N SER A 186 -8.00 -11.15 11.91
CA SER A 186 -6.95 -11.71 11.08
C SER A 186 -7.53 -12.77 10.14
N ARG A 187 -6.98 -12.88 8.94
CA ARG A 187 -7.33 -13.91 7.95
C ARG A 187 -6.12 -14.34 7.15
N GLN A 188 -6.05 -15.61 6.78
CA GLN A 188 -5.05 -16.07 5.81
C GLN A 188 -5.34 -15.48 4.43
N LEU A 189 -4.29 -15.09 3.70
CA LEU A 189 -4.40 -14.68 2.30
C LEU A 189 -4.59 -15.88 1.40
N MET A 190 -5.48 -15.74 0.42
CA MET A 190 -5.66 -16.73 -0.63
C MET A 190 -4.56 -16.64 -1.69
N THR A 191 -4.32 -17.71 -2.45
CA THR A 191 -3.36 -17.75 -3.56
C THR A 191 -3.42 -16.50 -4.46
N GLN A 192 -4.63 -16.07 -4.85
CA GLN A 192 -4.83 -14.90 -5.70
C GLN A 192 -4.36 -13.59 -5.03
N GLU A 193 -4.60 -13.46 -3.73
CA GLU A 193 -4.23 -12.27 -2.96
C GLU A 193 -2.72 -12.21 -2.74
N ILE A 194 -2.07 -13.37 -2.57
CA ILE A 194 -0.60 -13.47 -2.49
C ILE A 194 0.00 -13.06 -3.83
N ILE A 195 -0.54 -13.57 -4.95
CA ILE A 195 -0.10 -13.16 -6.30
C ILE A 195 -0.26 -11.66 -6.49
N GLN A 196 -1.41 -11.09 -6.12
CA GLN A 196 -1.64 -9.66 -6.22
C GLN A 196 -0.67 -8.86 -5.33
N LEU A 197 -0.44 -9.30 -4.09
CA LEU A 197 0.49 -8.66 -3.17
C LEU A 197 1.90 -8.56 -3.78
N PHE A 198 2.41 -9.65 -4.35
CA PHE A 198 3.72 -9.65 -5.00
C PHE A 198 3.73 -8.88 -6.31
N TYR A 199 2.66 -8.95 -7.12
CA TYR A 199 2.54 -8.16 -8.33
C TYR A 199 2.65 -6.66 -8.02
N THR A 200 1.88 -6.17 -7.07
CA THR A 200 1.93 -4.76 -6.61
C THR A 200 3.24 -4.42 -5.91
N ALA A 201 3.90 -5.40 -5.27
CA ALA A 201 5.20 -5.17 -4.63
C ALA A 201 6.34 -4.98 -5.64
N TYR A 202 6.35 -5.75 -6.72
CA TYR A 202 7.39 -5.67 -7.76
C TYR A 202 7.06 -4.68 -8.88
N ASN A 203 5.81 -4.22 -9.00
CA ASN A 203 5.37 -3.26 -10.00
C ASN A 203 4.70 -2.04 -9.34
N PRO A 204 5.44 -1.21 -8.59
CA PRO A 204 4.87 -0.05 -7.90
C PRO A 204 4.26 0.97 -8.87
N GLU A 205 4.83 1.17 -10.06
CA GLU A 205 4.32 2.11 -11.07
C GLU A 205 2.98 1.66 -11.69
N ALA A 206 2.73 0.35 -11.79
CA ALA A 206 1.44 -0.18 -12.25
C ALA A 206 0.32 -0.01 -11.21
N SER A 207 0.68 0.17 -9.93
CA SER A 207 -0.28 0.26 -8.83
C SER A 207 -0.95 1.63 -8.70
N ASP A 208 -0.36 2.68 -9.28
CA ASP A 208 -0.91 4.05 -9.28
C ASP A 208 -1.93 4.33 -10.41
N GLY A 209 -2.31 3.32 -11.21
CA GLY A 209 -3.28 3.54 -12.29
C GLY A 209 -3.92 2.31 -12.93
N GLN A 210 -3.44 1.09 -12.68
CA GLN A 210 -3.93 -0.11 -13.37
C GLN A 210 -4.75 -1.00 -12.45
N LYS A 211 -6.07 -0.94 -12.62
CA LYS A 211 -6.99 -1.90 -12.02
C LYS A 211 -6.86 -3.25 -12.71
N MET A 212 -6.74 -4.32 -11.92
CA MET A 212 -6.99 -5.66 -12.43
C MET A 212 -8.49 -5.87 -12.59
N THR A 213 -8.94 -5.98 -13.85
CA THR A 213 -10.30 -6.40 -14.20
C THR A 213 -10.54 -7.86 -13.84
N ASP A 214 -11.82 -8.18 -13.67
CA ASP A 214 -12.42 -9.43 -13.22
C ASP A 214 -11.81 -10.73 -13.83
N SER A 215 -11.78 -11.74 -12.98
CA SER A 215 -11.10 -13.04 -13.00
C SER A 215 -11.40 -14.03 -14.15
N ARG A 216 -12.06 -13.61 -15.23
CA ARG A 216 -12.45 -14.51 -16.34
C ARG A 216 -11.63 -14.39 -17.63
N GLN A 217 -10.58 -13.55 -17.66
CA GLN A 217 -9.88 -13.24 -18.91
C GLN A 217 -8.35 -13.45 -18.88
N TYR A 218 -7.82 -14.23 -17.94
CA TYR A 218 -6.39 -14.59 -17.92
C TYR A 218 -6.05 -15.70 -18.94
N THR A 219 -6.32 -15.44 -20.22
CA THR A 219 -5.70 -16.15 -21.35
C THR A 219 -5.38 -15.18 -22.48
N SER A 220 -4.66 -14.09 -22.22
CA SER A 220 -3.84 -13.46 -23.26
C SER A 220 -2.73 -12.62 -22.65
N THR A 221 -1.53 -12.76 -23.21
CA THR A 221 -0.41 -11.84 -22.99
C THR A 221 -0.57 -10.68 -23.96
N ALA A 222 -1.12 -9.57 -23.48
CA ALA A 222 -0.99 -8.28 -24.14
C ALA A 222 -1.10 -7.19 -23.08
N VAL A 223 0.01 -6.48 -22.84
CA VAL A 223 0.04 -5.26 -22.05
C VAL A 223 -0.49 -4.15 -22.94
N GLU A 224 -1.71 -3.69 -22.70
CA GLU A 224 -2.26 -2.51 -23.37
C GLU A 224 -1.92 -1.29 -22.50
N GLY A 225 -0.98 -0.48 -22.98
CA GLY A 225 -0.69 0.83 -22.40
C GLY A 225 -1.78 1.81 -22.82
N ASN A 226 -2.48 2.41 -21.85
CA ASN A 226 -3.37 3.53 -22.12
C ASN A 226 -2.54 4.76 -22.52
N LEU A 227 -2.42 5.01 -23.82
CA LEU A 227 -2.03 6.31 -24.36
C LEU A 227 -3.31 7.12 -24.59
N GLU A 228 -3.66 7.98 -23.63
CA GLU A 228 -4.55 9.10 -23.92
C GLU A 228 -3.76 10.14 -24.71
N GLU A 229 -3.99 10.24 -26.02
CA GLU A 229 -3.76 11.48 -26.75
C GLU A 229 -4.92 11.78 -27.73
N LYS A 230 -5.66 12.83 -27.37
CA LYS A 230 -6.34 13.83 -28.22
C LYS A 230 -7.62 13.43 -28.98
N ILE A 231 -8.73 13.83 -28.37
CA ILE A 231 -9.78 14.61 -29.04
C ILE A 231 -9.11 15.85 -29.63
N PHE A 232 -8.71 15.87 -30.90
CA PHE A 232 -8.71 17.05 -31.81
C PHE A 232 -8.33 16.58 -33.22
N GLY A 233 -9.15 17.00 -34.20
CA GLY A 233 -9.26 16.42 -35.53
C GLY A 233 -8.01 16.49 -36.43
N SER A 234 -8.02 15.56 -37.38
CA SER A 234 -7.13 15.42 -38.51
C SER A 234 -7.12 16.64 -39.44
N ASN A 235 -5.94 17.22 -39.68
CA ASN A 235 -5.46 17.60 -41.03
C ASN A 235 -4.09 18.32 -41.01
N ARG A 236 -3.17 17.77 -41.81
CA ARG A 236 -2.06 18.41 -42.58
C ARG A 236 -0.67 17.85 -42.29
N SER A 237 -0.28 16.92 -43.15
CA SER A 237 1.09 16.81 -43.66
C SER A 237 1.35 17.94 -44.67
N GLN A 238 2.39 18.75 -44.42
CA GLN A 238 3.32 19.31 -45.41
C GLN A 238 4.41 20.10 -44.67
N GLN A 239 5.65 19.59 -44.73
CA GLN A 239 6.86 20.35 -44.43
C GLN A 239 7.07 21.42 -45.52
N PRO A 240 7.60 22.58 -45.14
CA PRO A 240 8.61 23.21 -45.96
C PRO A 240 9.91 23.44 -45.20
N THR A 241 10.96 22.92 -45.81
CA THR A 241 12.37 23.20 -45.56
C THR A 241 12.68 24.65 -45.93
N ASN A 242 13.15 25.44 -44.96
CA ASN A 242 14.19 26.48 -45.11
C ASN A 242 14.27 27.31 -43.82
N MET A 243 15.37 27.22 -43.09
CA MET A 243 15.78 28.26 -42.14
C MET A 243 17.21 28.70 -42.46
N ILE A 244 17.34 29.99 -42.74
CA ILE A 244 18.60 30.75 -42.78
C ILE A 244 19.05 30.93 -41.33
N PRO A 245 20.34 30.77 -40.95
CA PRO A 245 20.77 31.01 -39.58
C PRO A 245 20.74 32.51 -39.26
N MET A 246 20.29 32.87 -38.04
CA MET A 246 20.31 34.25 -37.54
C MET A 246 21.75 34.76 -37.28
N PRO A 247 22.01 36.08 -37.41
CA PRO A 247 23.33 36.65 -37.14
C PRO A 247 23.61 36.80 -35.64
N GLU A 248 24.87 36.62 -35.26
CA GLU A 248 25.45 36.63 -33.89
C GLU A 248 25.20 37.90 -33.04
N GLN A 249 24.63 38.97 -33.60
CA GLN A 249 24.46 40.24 -32.87
C GLN A 249 23.23 40.29 -31.93
N ALA A 250 22.25 39.38 -32.08
CA ALA A 250 21.09 39.33 -31.19
C ALA A 250 21.37 38.66 -29.82
N VAL A 251 22.50 37.95 -29.69
CA VAL A 251 22.87 37.24 -28.46
C VAL A 251 23.59 38.16 -27.45
N GLN A 252 24.13 39.30 -27.90
CA GLN A 252 24.88 40.22 -27.03
C GLN A 252 24.01 41.29 -26.34
N GLU A 253 22.81 41.61 -26.82
CA GLU A 253 21.93 42.60 -26.18
C GLU A 253 21.13 42.04 -24.99
N MET A 254 20.99 40.72 -24.83
CA MET A 254 20.28 40.12 -23.69
C MET A 254 21.11 40.04 -22.40
N ASN A 255 22.44 40.07 -22.48
CA ASN A 255 23.32 39.93 -21.30
C ASN A 255 23.69 41.28 -20.62
N ALA A 256 23.31 42.43 -21.19
CA ALA A 256 23.62 43.75 -20.63
C ALA A 256 22.53 44.32 -19.70
N SER A 257 21.34 43.69 -19.65
CA SER A 257 20.18 44.18 -18.87
C SER A 257 20.17 43.75 -17.39
N ALA A 258 21.02 42.79 -17.00
CA ALA A 258 20.98 42.16 -15.67
C ALA A 258 21.97 42.71 -14.62
N ALA A 259 22.72 43.78 -14.91
CA ALA A 259 23.82 44.26 -14.05
C ALA A 259 23.63 45.66 -13.45
N GLY A 260 22.40 46.14 -13.27
CA GLY A 260 22.14 47.54 -12.93
C GLY A 260 21.03 47.82 -11.93
N VAL A 261 20.92 47.09 -10.81
CA VAL A 261 20.20 47.57 -9.62
C VAL A 261 20.86 47.02 -8.35
N THR A 262 21.72 47.80 -7.72
CA THR A 262 22.15 47.61 -6.32
C THR A 262 21.46 48.64 -5.43
N THR A 263 21.33 48.28 -4.15
CA THR A 263 21.42 49.17 -2.97
C THR A 263 20.32 50.20 -2.74
N ASP A 264 19.42 49.92 -1.78
CA ASP A 264 19.14 50.84 -0.67
C ASP A 264 18.35 50.15 0.46
N TYR A 265 18.58 50.61 1.69
CA TYR A 265 17.93 50.27 2.98
C TYR A 265 18.48 49.09 3.81
N LEU A 266 19.60 49.35 4.50
CA LEU A 266 19.77 48.94 5.90
C LEU A 266 19.33 50.10 6.82
N ALA A 267 18.87 49.75 8.02
CA ALA A 267 18.65 50.59 9.21
C ALA A 267 17.24 51.18 9.43
N THR A 268 16.43 50.47 10.22
CA THR A 268 15.86 50.93 11.51
C THR A 268 15.25 49.72 12.21
N GLY A 269 15.71 49.43 13.43
CA GLY A 269 15.09 48.43 14.29
C GLY A 269 14.01 49.05 15.17
N GLU A 270 12.99 48.26 15.52
CA GLU A 270 12.33 48.32 16.82
C GLU A 270 11.51 47.05 17.07
N VAL A 271 11.59 46.59 18.32
CA VAL A 271 10.94 45.40 18.88
C VAL A 271 9.57 45.81 19.40
N ALA A 272 8.52 45.09 19.05
CA ALA A 272 7.24 45.15 19.76
C ALA A 272 6.72 43.73 20.00
N GLN A 273 6.83 43.29 21.25
CA GLN A 273 6.05 42.19 21.82
C GLN A 273 4.60 42.69 21.99
N ASP A 274 3.62 42.01 21.39
CA ASP A 274 2.23 42.16 21.79
C ASP A 274 1.83 40.95 22.62
N GLN A 275 1.85 41.14 23.94
CA GLN A 275 1.15 40.33 24.92
C GLN A 275 -0.15 41.05 25.25
N SER A 276 -1.24 40.70 24.58
CA SER A 276 -2.58 40.91 25.12
C SER A 276 -3.60 40.06 24.35
N LEU A 277 -4.18 39.07 25.04
CA LEU A 277 -5.55 38.56 24.92
C LEU A 277 -5.64 37.16 25.57
N ASP A 278 -5.24 37.07 26.84
CA ASP A 278 -5.79 36.08 27.77
C ASP A 278 -6.83 36.80 28.62
N GLN A 279 -8.11 36.62 28.31
CA GLN A 279 -9.19 36.60 29.31
C GLN A 279 -10.53 36.14 28.71
N GLN A 280 -11.13 35.17 29.42
CA GLN A 280 -12.56 34.84 29.48
C GLN A 280 -13.14 33.91 28.39
N PHE A 281 -12.98 32.60 28.61
CA PHE A 281 -14.08 31.66 28.36
C PHE A 281 -14.29 30.83 29.64
N VAL A 282 -15.44 31.04 30.28
CA VAL A 282 -15.92 30.31 31.45
C VAL A 282 -16.82 29.17 30.95
N ASP A 283 -16.51 27.94 31.37
CA ASP A 283 -17.27 26.71 31.08
C ASP A 283 -18.59 26.68 31.90
N PRO A 284 -19.77 26.55 31.27
CA PRO A 284 -21.06 26.66 31.94
C PRO A 284 -21.60 25.32 32.49
N THR A 285 -20.77 24.49 33.13
CA THR A 285 -21.20 23.14 33.59
C THR A 285 -21.05 22.88 35.09
N THR A 286 -20.93 23.91 35.94
CA THR A 286 -20.79 23.73 37.42
C THR A 286 -21.86 24.45 38.24
N GLN A 287 -23.09 24.54 37.74
CA GLN A 287 -24.26 24.90 38.58
C GLN A 287 -25.44 23.97 38.30
N GLN A 288 -25.39 22.76 38.87
CA GLN A 288 -26.58 21.97 39.20
C GLN A 288 -26.18 20.78 40.10
N THR A 289 -25.83 21.09 41.35
CA THR A 289 -25.83 20.08 42.42
C THR A 289 -26.07 20.73 43.78
N MET A 290 -27.18 21.44 43.98
CA MET A 290 -27.69 21.77 45.32
C MET A 290 -29.20 22.02 45.28
N GLU A 291 -30.00 21.01 44.95
CA GLU A 291 -31.39 20.96 45.41
C GLU A 291 -31.90 19.52 45.27
N GLN A 292 -31.69 18.72 46.32
CA GLN A 292 -32.57 17.64 46.81
C GLN A 292 -31.79 16.75 47.79
N GLN A 293 -31.71 17.20 49.04
CA GLN A 293 -31.59 16.33 50.20
C GLN A 293 -32.83 16.55 51.08
N GLN A 294 -33.73 15.55 51.00
CA GLN A 294 -34.57 14.98 52.08
C GLN A 294 -35.63 15.84 52.80
N PRO A 295 -36.61 15.21 53.48
CA PRO A 295 -36.85 13.77 53.66
C PRO A 295 -37.98 13.17 52.82
#